data_AF-A0A839GUY9-F1
#
_entry.id   AF-A0A839GUY9-F1
#
_cell.length_a   1.000
_cell.length_b   1.000
_cell.length_c   1.000
_cell.angle_alpha   90.00
_cell.angle_beta   90.00
_cell.angle_gamma   90.00
#
_symmetry.space_group_name_H-M   'P 1'
#
loop_
_entity.id
_entity.type
_entity.pdbx_description
1 polymer ?
#
loop_
_entity_poly.entity_id
_entity_poly.type
_entity_poly.pdbx_seq_one_letter_code
_entity_poly.pdbx_strand_id
1 'polypeptide(L)'
;MESKPNLRKTYAVVLAALYGIVTLCIISEHHTLVSISYVFILPLLIGTIPVLFSTREQMLSFKSLILIPWGSIFLFVLLAFALKLEGIICLVIIVAPFILLGTLAAFVVQLVRQHYKGPKTPLYSSLLLPLIIMVAEQNMTPADAFHTVTTTLEVNAPQATVWQHVKHVKDVRPEEIQTHFIHLIHVPKPLHGYLDKEGADATRSISWDKGIQFRFDIQEWHEGEGFTYRVNLDGHSIPPNTLDEHVMVGGAFFDVVSGSYRIKALSPAKSLLTLTSTYRVTTTFNFYCIWWADFLMDDLHEMILEIIKARSEKAPHLSSRRLCAAG
;
A
#
# COMPACT_ATOMS: atom_id res chain seq x y z
N MET A 1 2.04 21.01 41.33
CA MET A 1 1.22 21.97 40.55
C MET A 1 0.84 21.28 39.25
N GLU A 2 -0.22 20.47 39.27
CA GLU A 2 -0.76 19.84 38.06
C GLU A 2 -1.34 20.92 37.16
N SER A 3 -0.70 21.11 36.01
CA SER A 3 -1.23 21.90 34.91
C SER A 3 -2.55 21.25 34.48
N LYS A 4 -3.69 21.81 34.90
CA LYS A 4 -5.01 21.42 34.36
C LYS A 4 -4.90 21.39 32.83
N PRO A 5 -5.17 20.24 32.18
CA PRO A 5 -5.15 20.18 30.73
C PRO A 5 -6.07 21.28 30.21
N ASN A 6 -5.55 22.10 29.31
CA ASN A 6 -6.21 23.32 28.85
C ASN A 6 -7.43 22.89 28.02
N LEU A 7 -8.58 22.71 28.67
CA LEU A 7 -9.78 22.02 28.18
C LEU A 7 -10.17 22.42 26.75
N ARG A 8 -9.97 23.70 26.41
CA ARG A 8 -10.19 24.27 25.07
C ARG A 8 -9.33 23.63 23.98
N LYS A 9 -8.06 23.32 24.24
CA LYS A 9 -7.17 22.64 23.29
C LYS A 9 -7.67 21.22 23.01
N THR A 10 -8.09 20.50 24.04
CA THR A 10 -8.66 19.16 23.90
C THR A 10 -9.94 19.19 23.07
N TYR A 11 -10.87 20.12 23.35
CA TYR A 11 -12.08 20.29 22.54
C TYR A 11 -11.77 20.60 21.08
N ALA A 12 -10.77 21.44 20.83
CA ALA A 12 -10.36 21.82 19.48
C ALA A 12 -9.82 20.63 18.67
N VAL A 13 -9.04 19.76 19.31
CA VAL A 13 -8.54 18.50 18.73
C VAL A 13 -9.68 17.54 18.41
N VAL A 14 -10.58 17.33 19.37
CA VAL A 14 -11.74 16.43 19.19
C VAL A 14 -12.66 16.94 18.08
N LEU A 15 -12.95 18.25 18.05
CA LEU A 15 -13.78 18.86 17.02
C LEU A 15 -13.18 18.69 15.63
N ALA A 16 -11.86 18.87 15.48
CA ALA A 16 -11.18 18.68 14.21
C ALA A 16 -11.24 17.23 13.72
N ALA A 17 -11.04 16.26 14.63
CA ALA A 17 -11.14 14.85 14.29
C ALA A 17 -12.57 14.43 13.92
N LEU A 18 -13.58 14.89 14.67
CA LEU A 18 -14.99 14.64 14.36
C LEU A 18 -15.41 15.24 13.03
N TYR A 19 -15.00 16.48 12.75
CA TYR A 19 -15.18 17.09 11.44
C TYR A 19 -14.56 16.21 10.34
N GLY A 20 -13.31 15.76 10.56
CA GLY A 20 -12.63 14.84 9.65
C GLY A 20 -13.44 13.59 9.33
N ILE A 21 -13.97 12.93 10.36
CA ILE A 21 -14.79 11.71 10.22
C ILE A 21 -16.08 12.00 9.45
N VAL A 22 -16.79 13.07 9.80
CA VAL A 22 -18.04 13.44 9.11
C VAL A 22 -17.78 13.72 7.64
N THR A 23 -16.72 14.48 7.31
CA THR A 23 -16.36 14.76 5.92
C THR A 23 -15.91 13.50 5.19
N LEU A 24 -15.15 12.61 5.83
CA LEU A 24 -14.79 11.31 5.26
C LEU A 24 -16.03 10.49 4.89
N CYS A 25 -17.00 10.36 5.81
CA CYS A 25 -18.23 9.61 5.51
C CYS A 25 -18.98 10.20 4.31
N ILE A 26 -19.11 11.53 4.24
CA ILE A 26 -19.77 12.20 3.11
C ILE A 26 -19.03 11.94 1.80
N ILE A 27 -17.69 12.06 1.79
CA ILE A 27 -16.90 11.81 0.58
C ILE A 27 -17.02 10.33 0.17
N SER A 28 -16.92 9.41 1.13
CA SER A 28 -16.98 7.96 0.88
C SER A 28 -18.33 7.48 0.37
N GLU A 29 -19.45 8.11 0.76
CA GLU A 29 -20.77 7.77 0.22
C GLU A 29 -20.96 8.21 -1.24
N HIS A 30 -20.25 9.26 -1.67
CA HIS A 30 -20.48 9.92 -2.95
C HIS A 30 -19.39 9.69 -4.00
N HIS A 31 -18.22 9.19 -3.62
CA HIS A 31 -17.10 8.99 -4.54
C HIS A 31 -16.69 7.52 -4.62
N THR A 32 -16.64 7.03 -5.86
CA THR A 32 -16.04 5.75 -6.23
C THR A 32 -14.56 5.91 -6.60
N LEU A 33 -13.91 7.02 -6.20
CA LEU A 33 -12.54 7.37 -6.58
C LEU A 33 -11.69 7.75 -5.35
N VAL A 34 -10.39 7.44 -5.38
CA VAL A 34 -9.41 8.01 -4.45
C VAL A 34 -9.36 9.53 -4.66
N SER A 35 -9.97 10.27 -3.73
CA SER A 35 -10.29 11.71 -3.86
C SER A 35 -9.13 12.64 -3.46
N ILE A 36 -8.89 13.70 -4.25
CA ILE A 36 -7.93 14.77 -3.89
C ILE A 36 -8.43 15.52 -2.65
N SER A 37 -9.75 15.71 -2.54
CA SER A 37 -10.43 16.37 -1.44
C SER A 37 -10.14 15.65 -0.13
N TYR A 38 -10.21 14.33 -0.16
CA TYR A 38 -9.84 13.52 0.98
C TYR A 38 -8.34 13.61 1.30
N VAL A 39 -7.46 13.36 0.33
CA VAL A 39 -6.03 13.19 0.62
C VAL A 39 -5.29 14.51 0.86
N PHE A 40 -5.68 15.58 0.18
CA PHE A 40 -4.97 16.85 0.22
C PHE A 40 -5.74 17.96 0.94
N ILE A 41 -7.06 18.03 0.84
CA ILE A 41 -7.84 19.17 1.36
C ILE A 41 -8.28 18.93 2.80
N LEU A 42 -8.77 17.74 3.12
CA LEU A 42 -9.20 17.37 4.46
C LEU A 42 -8.10 17.59 5.52
N PRO A 43 -6.84 17.15 5.34
CA PRO A 43 -5.81 17.37 6.35
C PRO A 43 -5.50 18.86 6.59
N LEU A 44 -5.60 19.71 5.57
CA LEU A 44 -5.43 21.16 5.73
C LEU A 44 -6.46 21.70 6.73
N LEU A 45 -7.70 21.24 6.64
CA LEU A 45 -8.76 21.67 7.54
C LEU A 45 -8.65 21.05 8.93
N ILE A 46 -8.33 19.75 9.04
CA ILE A 46 -8.08 19.11 10.34
C ILE A 46 -6.95 19.84 11.09
N GLY A 47 -5.91 20.30 10.38
CA GLY A 47 -4.84 21.11 10.96
C GLY A 47 -5.25 22.56 11.29
N THR A 48 -6.15 23.15 10.50
CA THR A 48 -6.60 24.54 10.66
C THR A 48 -7.64 24.73 11.77
N ILE A 49 -8.58 23.79 11.92
CA ILE A 49 -9.69 23.88 12.90
C ILE A 49 -9.17 24.19 14.30
N PRO A 50 -8.17 23.46 14.85
CA PRO A 50 -7.72 23.73 16.19
C PRO A 50 -7.14 25.14 16.38
N VAL A 51 -6.49 25.69 15.34
CA VAL A 51 -5.97 27.06 15.35
C VAL A 51 -7.10 28.07 15.37
N LEU A 52 -8.17 27.87 14.59
CA LEU A 52 -9.33 28.77 14.54
C LEU A 52 -10.04 28.88 15.90
N PHE A 53 -10.18 27.78 16.63
CA PHE A 53 -10.87 27.73 17.93
C PHE A 53 -9.95 28.00 19.14
N SER A 54 -8.63 28.06 18.93
CA SER A 54 -7.67 28.39 20.00
C SER A 54 -7.40 29.90 20.13
N THR A 55 -7.05 30.33 21.34
CA THR A 55 -6.64 31.73 21.58
C THR A 55 -5.27 32.01 20.98
N ARG A 56 -4.99 33.28 20.66
CA ARG A 56 -3.69 33.68 20.08
C ARG A 56 -2.52 33.27 20.98
N GLU A 57 -2.64 33.50 22.29
CA GLU A 57 -1.66 33.13 23.31
C GLU A 57 -1.37 31.62 23.35
N GLN A 58 -2.40 30.79 23.18
CA GLN A 58 -2.27 29.33 23.17
C GLN A 58 -1.49 28.80 21.95
N MET A 59 -1.47 29.55 20.85
CA MET A 59 -0.82 29.21 19.59
C MET A 59 0.51 29.96 19.35
N LEU A 60 1.00 30.74 20.32
CA LEU A 60 2.33 31.39 20.24
C LEU A 60 3.46 30.38 20.45
N SER A 61 3.20 29.27 21.14
CA SER A 61 4.20 28.22 21.35
C SER A 61 4.37 27.37 20.10
N PHE A 62 5.61 27.30 19.60
CA PHE A 62 5.99 26.42 18.49
C PHE A 62 5.58 24.95 18.73
N LYS A 63 5.69 24.47 19.98
CA LYS A 63 5.23 23.13 20.37
C LYS A 63 3.72 22.94 20.16
N SER A 64 2.92 23.95 20.50
CA SER A 64 1.46 23.87 20.31
C SER A 64 1.08 23.90 18.83
N LEU A 65 1.85 24.60 17.99
CA LEU A 65 1.61 24.68 16.55
C LEU A 65 1.82 23.35 15.82
N ILE A 66 2.68 22.48 16.36
CA ILE A 66 2.96 21.14 15.79
C ILE A 66 2.09 20.08 16.46
N LEU A 67 2.13 20.00 17.79
CA LEU A 67 1.52 18.88 18.51
C LEU A 67 -0.01 18.87 18.43
N ILE A 68 -0.65 20.02 18.26
CA ILE A 68 -2.11 20.09 18.18
C ILE A 68 -2.63 19.56 16.84
N PRO A 69 -2.15 20.02 15.66
CA PRO A 69 -2.49 19.39 14.39
C PRO A 69 -2.20 17.90 14.35
N TRP A 70 -1.05 17.47 14.89
CA TRP A 70 -0.69 16.05 14.93
C TRP A 70 -1.67 15.27 15.80
N GLY A 71 -2.02 15.78 16.98
CA GLY A 71 -3.03 15.17 17.85
C GLY A 71 -4.38 15.02 17.17
N SER A 72 -4.83 16.04 16.41
CA SER A 72 -6.07 15.97 15.63
C SER A 72 -6.02 14.90 14.54
N ILE A 73 -4.90 14.82 13.80
CA ILE A 73 -4.71 13.87 12.71
C ILE A 73 -4.62 12.44 13.27
N PHE A 74 -3.84 12.21 14.33
CA PHE A 74 -3.75 10.89 14.96
C PHE A 74 -5.09 10.45 15.52
N LEU A 75 -5.85 11.35 16.14
CA LEU A 75 -7.19 11.04 16.62
C LEU A 75 -8.13 10.72 15.44
N PHE A 76 -8.07 11.48 14.35
CA PHE A 76 -8.83 11.19 13.13
C PHE A 76 -8.49 9.81 12.55
N VAL A 77 -7.20 9.50 12.37
CA VAL A 77 -6.72 8.20 11.85
C VAL A 77 -7.18 7.06 12.76
N LEU A 78 -7.06 7.22 14.08
CA LEU A 78 -7.48 6.22 15.05
C LEU A 78 -8.99 5.99 15.01
N LEU A 79 -9.80 7.06 14.88
CA LEU A 79 -11.25 6.95 14.76
C LEU A 79 -11.64 6.30 13.43
N ALA A 80 -11.03 6.69 12.31
CA ALA A 80 -11.28 6.11 10.99
C ALA A 80 -10.99 4.59 10.99
N PHE A 81 -9.88 4.18 11.61
CA PHE A 81 -9.53 2.78 11.80
C PHE A 81 -10.51 2.03 12.72
N ALA A 82 -10.82 2.60 13.89
CA ALA A 82 -11.70 1.96 14.88
C ALA A 82 -13.13 1.79 14.37
N LEU A 83 -13.60 2.73 13.55
CA LEU A 83 -14.91 2.68 12.89
C LEU A 83 -14.90 1.83 11.61
N LYS A 84 -13.75 1.24 11.23
CA LYS A 84 -13.55 0.44 10.01
C LYS A 84 -13.96 1.19 8.73
N LEU A 85 -13.77 2.51 8.71
CA LEU A 85 -14.03 3.34 7.53
C LEU A 85 -12.92 3.17 6.49
N GLU A 86 -11.70 2.90 6.93
CA GLU A 86 -10.51 2.80 6.09
C GLU A 86 -9.65 1.59 6.52
N GLY A 87 -8.99 0.95 5.54
CA GLY A 87 -8.02 -0.09 5.81
C GLY A 87 -6.68 0.48 6.30
N ILE A 88 -5.92 -0.38 6.99
CA ILE A 88 -4.61 0.02 7.54
C ILE A 88 -3.62 0.45 6.46
N ILE A 89 -3.70 -0.15 5.26
CA ILE A 89 -2.81 0.17 4.13
C ILE A 89 -3.02 1.62 3.70
N CYS A 90 -4.28 2.04 3.48
CA CYS A 90 -4.64 3.41 3.14
C CYS A 90 -4.19 4.39 4.23
N LEU A 91 -4.46 4.08 5.50
CA LEU A 91 -4.07 4.94 6.62
C LEU A 91 -2.55 5.15 6.72
N VAL A 92 -1.76 4.09 6.53
CA VAL A 92 -0.29 4.19 6.50
C VAL A 92 0.19 5.03 5.32
N ILE A 93 -0.44 4.88 4.16
CA ILE A 93 -0.12 5.66 2.96
C ILE A 93 -0.45 7.15 3.16
N ILE A 94 -1.56 7.51 3.81
CA ILE A 94 -2.00 8.92 3.90
C ILE A 94 -1.51 9.66 5.15
N VAL A 95 -1.06 8.97 6.21
CA VAL A 95 -0.74 9.65 7.49
C VAL A 95 0.38 10.68 7.34
N ALA A 96 1.41 10.38 6.55
CA ALA A 96 2.53 11.29 6.31
C ALA A 96 2.10 12.59 5.59
N PRO A 97 1.40 12.55 4.44
CA PRO A 97 0.90 13.77 3.82
C PRO A 97 -0.10 14.51 4.71
N PHE A 98 -0.93 13.80 5.48
CA PHE A 98 -1.86 14.44 6.42
C PHE A 98 -1.12 15.28 7.45
N ILE A 99 -0.09 14.72 8.09
CA ILE A 99 0.74 15.41 9.09
C ILE A 99 1.40 16.64 8.47
N LEU A 100 1.99 16.50 7.29
CA LEU A 100 2.70 17.58 6.61
C LEU A 100 1.74 18.73 6.23
N LEU A 101 0.63 18.41 5.56
CA LEU A 101 -0.35 19.38 5.10
C LEU A 101 -1.08 20.04 6.26
N GLY A 102 -1.51 19.27 7.27
CA GLY A 102 -2.19 19.83 8.44
C GLY A 102 -1.28 20.76 9.25
N THR A 103 0.01 20.44 9.38
CA THR A 103 0.98 21.33 10.04
C THR A 103 1.21 22.61 9.22
N LEU A 104 1.35 22.48 7.89
CA LEU A 104 1.52 23.62 6.99
C LEU A 104 0.31 24.57 7.06
N ALA A 105 -0.91 24.03 7.00
CA ALA A 105 -2.14 24.81 7.09
C ALA A 105 -2.26 25.54 8.43
N ALA A 106 -1.98 24.84 9.54
CA ALA A 106 -1.96 25.44 10.87
C ALA A 106 -0.97 26.61 10.95
N PHE A 107 0.22 26.44 10.38
CA PHE A 107 1.26 27.48 10.32
C PHE A 107 0.83 28.69 9.50
N VAL A 108 0.31 28.49 8.29
CA VAL A 108 -0.15 29.57 7.40
C VAL A 108 -1.28 30.37 8.06
N VAL A 109 -2.27 29.70 8.63
CA VAL A 109 -3.40 30.35 9.30
C VAL A 109 -2.93 31.14 10.53
N GLN A 110 -1.98 30.60 11.28
CA GLN A 110 -1.39 31.30 12.41
C GLN A 110 -0.62 32.57 11.98
N LEU A 111 0.17 32.51 10.90
CA LEU A 111 0.85 33.68 10.33
C LEU A 111 -0.14 34.76 9.90
N VAL A 112 -1.21 34.39 9.20
CA VAL A 112 -2.26 35.32 8.77
C VAL A 112 -2.92 35.98 9.98
N ARG A 113 -3.28 35.20 11.02
CA ARG A 113 -3.87 35.75 12.26
C ARG A 113 -2.94 36.70 13.01
N GLN A 114 -1.62 36.53 12.88
CA GLN A 114 -0.65 37.41 13.54
C GLN A 114 -0.52 38.77 12.86
N HIS A 115 -0.59 38.80 11.52
CA HIS A 115 -0.37 40.00 10.71
C HIS A 115 -1.66 40.74 10.35
N TYR A 116 -2.81 40.05 10.35
CA TYR A 116 -4.09 40.64 9.99
C TYR A 116 -4.65 41.51 11.12
N LYS A 117 -4.83 42.82 10.84
CA LYS A 117 -5.35 43.83 11.78
C LYS A 117 -6.81 44.24 11.49
N GLY A 118 -7.44 43.67 10.47
CA GLY A 118 -8.82 43.99 10.05
C GLY A 118 -9.91 43.37 10.94
N PRO A 119 -11.20 43.55 10.59
CA PRO A 119 -12.31 42.92 11.30
C PRO A 119 -12.11 41.40 11.32
N LYS A 120 -12.24 40.80 12.51
CA LYS A 120 -12.00 39.37 12.75
C LYS A 120 -13.17 38.54 12.21
N THR A 121 -13.34 38.46 10.90
CA THR A 121 -14.22 37.45 10.31
C THR A 121 -13.52 36.10 10.42
N PRO A 122 -14.06 35.16 11.20
CA PRO A 122 -13.50 33.82 11.26
C PRO A 122 -13.67 33.15 9.89
N LEU A 123 -12.62 32.46 9.43
CA LEU A 123 -12.52 31.83 8.11
C LEU A 123 -13.42 30.59 7.96
N TYR A 124 -14.59 30.54 8.62
CA TYR A 124 -15.43 29.34 8.70
C TYR A 124 -15.93 28.86 7.33
N SER A 125 -16.00 29.72 6.33
CA SER A 125 -16.33 29.32 4.96
C SER A 125 -15.32 28.33 4.36
N SER A 126 -14.07 28.31 4.85
CA SER A 126 -13.08 27.32 4.42
C SER A 126 -13.46 25.89 4.81
N LEU A 127 -14.34 25.69 5.79
CA LEU A 127 -14.82 24.36 6.21
C LEU A 127 -15.71 23.68 5.17
N LEU A 128 -16.15 24.40 4.13
CA LEU A 128 -16.90 23.82 3.01
C LEU A 128 -15.98 23.44 1.85
N LEU A 129 -14.69 23.78 1.90
CA LEU A 129 -13.76 23.60 0.80
C LEU A 129 -13.63 22.13 0.33
N PRO A 130 -13.53 21.11 1.20
CA PRO A 130 -13.49 19.72 0.76
C PRO A 130 -14.75 19.34 -0.04
N LEU A 131 -15.92 19.80 0.36
CA LEU A 131 -17.17 19.48 -0.31
C LEU A 131 -17.27 20.15 -1.68
N ILE A 132 -16.76 21.38 -1.81
CA ILE A 132 -16.70 22.08 -3.11
C ILE A 132 -15.74 21.38 -4.06
N ILE A 133 -14.54 21.02 -3.57
CA ILE A 133 -13.52 20.34 -4.37
C ILE A 133 -13.98 18.93 -4.74
N MET A 134 -14.67 18.23 -3.83
CA MET A 134 -15.33 16.95 -4.09
C MET A 134 -16.26 17.02 -5.30
N VAL A 135 -17.15 18.03 -5.37
CA VAL A 135 -18.02 18.22 -6.54
C VAL A 135 -17.23 18.52 -7.81
N ALA A 136 -16.15 19.31 -7.71
CA ALA A 136 -15.29 19.61 -8.86
C ALA A 136 -14.58 18.34 -9.40
N GLU A 137 -14.14 17.45 -8.51
CA GLU A 137 -13.46 16.19 -8.83
C GLU A 137 -14.31 15.20 -9.62
N GLN A 138 -15.65 15.27 -9.54
CA GLN A 138 -16.53 14.39 -10.31
C GLN A 138 -16.33 14.51 -11.82
N ASN A 139 -15.76 15.63 -12.29
CA ASN A 139 -15.46 15.84 -13.70
C ASN A 139 -14.03 15.40 -14.10
N MET A 140 -13.24 14.89 -13.16
CA MET A 140 -11.88 14.42 -13.42
C MET A 140 -11.89 12.92 -13.72
N THR A 141 -11.32 12.52 -14.85
CA THR A 141 -11.06 11.12 -15.17
C THR A 141 -9.59 10.81 -14.90
N PRO A 142 -9.27 9.99 -13.87
CA PRO A 142 -7.91 9.53 -13.63
C PRO A 142 -7.34 8.83 -14.87
N ALA A 143 -6.06 9.05 -15.14
CA ALA A 143 -5.36 8.33 -16.19
C ALA A 143 -4.73 7.06 -15.61
N ASP A 144 -4.67 6.00 -16.42
CA ASP A 144 -3.91 4.80 -16.08
C ASP A 144 -2.42 5.11 -16.16
N ALA A 145 -1.68 4.71 -15.13
CA ALA A 145 -0.22 4.67 -15.14
C ALA A 145 0.25 3.25 -14.91
N PHE A 146 1.11 2.76 -15.82
CA PHE A 146 1.71 1.44 -15.72
C PHE A 146 3.16 1.57 -15.25
N HIS A 147 3.55 0.73 -14.29
CA HIS A 147 4.91 0.67 -13.76
C HIS A 147 5.37 -0.77 -13.65
N THR A 148 6.69 -0.98 -13.69
CA THR A 148 7.29 -2.32 -13.63
C THR A 148 8.34 -2.36 -12.55
N VAL A 149 8.16 -3.27 -11.60
CA VAL A 149 9.09 -3.53 -10.50
C VAL A 149 9.86 -4.79 -10.80
N THR A 150 11.16 -4.76 -10.60
CA THR A 150 12.04 -5.92 -10.78
C THR A 150 12.91 -6.09 -9.54
N THR A 151 12.82 -7.26 -8.94
CA THR A 151 13.53 -7.63 -7.72
C THR A 151 14.42 -8.84 -8.04
N THR A 152 15.66 -8.80 -7.58
CA THR A 152 16.64 -9.86 -7.86
C THR A 152 17.28 -10.36 -6.59
N LEU A 153 17.51 -11.66 -6.52
CA LEU A 153 18.13 -12.28 -5.37
C LEU A 153 19.08 -13.40 -5.82
N GLU A 154 20.26 -13.45 -5.21
CA GLU A 154 21.22 -14.53 -5.43
C GLU A 154 20.86 -15.76 -4.61
N VAL A 155 20.89 -16.93 -5.24
CA VAL A 155 20.59 -18.22 -4.62
C VAL A 155 21.80 -19.14 -4.74
N ASN A 156 22.27 -19.69 -3.62
CA ASN A 156 23.38 -20.64 -3.56
C ASN A 156 22.90 -22.06 -3.94
N ALA A 157 22.30 -22.19 -5.12
CA ALA A 157 21.89 -23.47 -5.69
C ALA A 157 22.06 -23.47 -7.23
N PRO A 158 22.26 -24.66 -7.84
CA PRO A 158 22.25 -24.81 -9.29
C PRO A 158 20.91 -24.38 -9.89
N GLN A 159 20.95 -23.85 -11.11
CA GLN A 159 19.77 -23.35 -11.83
C GLN A 159 18.63 -24.39 -11.89
N ALA A 160 18.96 -25.66 -12.13
CA ALA A 160 17.99 -26.75 -12.15
C ALA A 160 17.24 -26.93 -10.81
N THR A 161 17.93 -26.75 -9.67
CA THR A 161 17.31 -26.84 -8.34
C THR A 161 16.40 -25.63 -8.08
N VAL A 162 16.84 -24.43 -8.47
CA VAL A 162 16.01 -23.21 -8.34
C VAL A 162 14.76 -23.33 -9.19
N TRP A 163 14.89 -23.83 -10.42
CA TRP A 163 13.79 -24.02 -11.34
C TRP A 163 12.67 -24.90 -10.78
N GLN A 164 13.01 -26.00 -10.10
CA GLN A 164 11.99 -26.86 -9.47
C GLN A 164 11.14 -26.12 -8.44
N HIS A 165 11.76 -25.24 -7.64
CA HIS A 165 11.06 -24.46 -6.62
C HIS A 165 10.32 -23.25 -7.19
N VAL A 166 10.75 -22.71 -8.34
CA VAL A 166 10.01 -21.67 -9.06
C VAL A 166 8.72 -22.24 -9.67
N LYS A 167 8.79 -23.45 -10.26
CA LYS A 167 7.63 -24.14 -10.83
C LYS A 167 6.60 -24.54 -9.76
N HIS A 168 7.07 -25.07 -8.63
CA HIS A 168 6.22 -25.66 -7.60
C HIS A 168 6.49 -25.06 -6.22
N VAL A 169 5.60 -24.18 -5.77
CA VAL A 169 5.62 -23.63 -4.40
C VAL A 169 4.47 -24.27 -3.62
N LYS A 170 4.66 -25.53 -3.22
CA LYS A 170 3.66 -26.26 -2.42
C LYS A 170 3.83 -25.95 -0.93
N ASP A 171 2.72 -25.89 -0.21
CA ASP A 171 2.65 -25.83 1.26
C ASP A 171 3.66 -24.86 1.89
N VAL A 172 3.47 -23.56 1.66
CA VAL A 172 4.26 -22.52 2.32
C VAL A 172 3.89 -22.53 3.79
N ARG A 173 4.83 -22.97 4.63
CA ARG A 173 4.65 -22.96 6.08
C ARG A 173 4.92 -21.57 6.65
N PRO A 174 4.22 -21.14 7.70
CA PRO A 174 4.42 -19.81 8.28
C PRO A 174 5.86 -19.52 8.72
N GLU A 175 6.64 -20.54 9.12
CA GLU A 175 8.03 -20.38 9.55
C GLU A 175 9.00 -20.13 8.39
N GLU A 176 8.56 -20.35 7.14
CA GLU A 176 9.35 -20.07 5.94
C GLU A 176 9.23 -18.61 5.48
N ILE A 177 8.26 -17.87 6.03
CA ILE A 177 7.96 -16.50 5.63
C ILE A 177 8.67 -15.55 6.59
N GLN A 178 9.68 -14.84 6.10
CA GLN A 178 10.32 -13.77 6.86
C GLN A 178 9.36 -12.58 7.05
N THR A 179 9.58 -11.79 8.10
CA THR A 179 8.70 -10.65 8.39
C THR A 179 9.10 -9.45 7.55
N HIS A 180 8.34 -9.22 6.49
CA HIS A 180 8.36 -8.05 5.63
C HIS A 180 7.40 -6.92 6.07
N PHE A 181 7.58 -5.71 5.54
CA PHE A 181 6.76 -4.54 5.85
C PHE A 181 5.28 -4.77 5.49
N ILE A 182 5.01 -5.43 4.36
CA ILE A 182 3.66 -5.80 3.91
C ILE A 182 2.86 -6.56 4.99
N HIS A 183 3.52 -7.33 5.86
CA HIS A 183 2.85 -8.03 6.96
C HIS A 183 2.44 -7.09 8.09
N LEU A 184 3.19 -6.01 8.33
CA LEU A 184 2.86 -5.00 9.34
C LEU A 184 1.58 -4.25 8.98
N ILE A 185 1.28 -4.15 7.67
CA ILE A 185 0.06 -3.55 7.13
C ILE A 185 -1.00 -4.61 6.76
N HIS A 186 -0.89 -5.83 7.31
CA HIS A 186 -1.87 -6.93 7.16
C HIS A 186 -2.13 -7.41 5.74
N VAL A 187 -1.15 -7.31 4.83
CA VAL A 187 -1.21 -8.03 3.55
C VAL A 187 -1.26 -9.54 3.84
N PRO A 188 -2.20 -10.30 3.23
CA PRO A 188 -2.32 -11.74 3.43
C PRO A 188 -1.05 -12.49 3.03
N LYS A 189 -0.87 -13.71 3.56
CA LYS A 189 0.31 -14.54 3.26
C LYS A 189 -0.01 -15.59 2.19
N PRO A 190 0.96 -15.98 1.35
CA PRO A 190 0.77 -17.10 0.41
C PRO A 190 0.67 -18.43 1.16
N LEU A 191 -0.20 -19.32 0.70
CA LEU A 191 -0.40 -20.65 1.29
C LEU A 191 0.19 -21.74 0.39
N HIS A 192 -0.20 -21.77 -0.89
CA HIS A 192 0.32 -22.73 -1.85
C HIS A 192 0.08 -22.23 -3.27
N GLY A 193 0.93 -22.66 -4.20
CA GLY A 193 0.75 -22.44 -5.62
C GLY A 193 1.19 -23.63 -6.45
N TYR A 194 0.41 -23.95 -7.47
CA TYR A 194 0.67 -25.06 -8.38
C TYR A 194 0.41 -24.66 -9.82
N LEU A 195 1.15 -25.30 -10.73
CA LEU A 195 0.87 -25.30 -12.16
C LEU A 195 -0.03 -26.49 -12.48
N ASP A 196 -1.00 -26.29 -13.34
CA ASP A 196 -1.84 -27.37 -13.87
C ASP A 196 -1.06 -28.32 -14.81
N LYS A 197 -0.13 -27.76 -15.59
CA LYS A 197 0.80 -28.45 -16.50
C LYS A 197 2.08 -27.62 -16.66
N GLU A 198 3.12 -28.21 -17.26
CA GLU A 198 4.35 -27.50 -17.61
C GLU A 198 4.31 -27.05 -19.07
N GLY A 199 4.85 -25.86 -19.37
CA GLY A 199 4.96 -25.32 -20.73
C GLY A 199 4.17 -24.03 -20.95
N ALA A 200 4.26 -23.52 -22.19
CA ALA A 200 3.38 -22.44 -22.65
C ALA A 200 1.91 -22.92 -22.60
N ASP A 201 0.98 -22.01 -22.29
CA ASP A 201 -0.45 -22.29 -22.04
C ASP A 201 -0.78 -22.98 -20.70
N ALA A 202 0.17 -23.09 -19.77
CA ALA A 202 -0.11 -23.50 -18.40
C ALA A 202 -0.83 -22.37 -17.62
N THR A 203 -1.61 -22.74 -16.61
CA THR A 203 -2.17 -21.82 -15.63
C THR A 203 -1.61 -22.14 -14.25
N ARG A 204 -0.98 -21.14 -13.63
CA ARG A 204 -0.54 -21.19 -12.24
C ARG A 204 -1.65 -20.67 -11.34
N SER A 205 -2.13 -21.50 -10.44
CA SER A 205 -3.08 -21.12 -9.39
C SER A 205 -2.33 -20.90 -8.09
N ILE A 206 -2.57 -19.79 -7.40
CA ILE A 206 -1.98 -19.46 -6.11
C ILE A 206 -3.06 -19.09 -5.11
N SER A 207 -3.07 -19.77 -3.97
CA SER A 207 -3.95 -19.51 -2.85
C SER A 207 -3.22 -18.75 -1.76
N TRP A 208 -3.89 -17.76 -1.20
CA TRP A 208 -3.42 -16.93 -0.10
C TRP A 208 -4.39 -17.01 1.07
N ASP A 209 -3.94 -16.53 2.22
CA ASP A 209 -4.79 -16.42 3.41
C ASP A 209 -6.03 -15.55 3.13
N LYS A 210 -7.06 -15.69 3.96
CA LYS A 210 -8.38 -15.07 3.79
C LYS A 210 -9.13 -15.53 2.52
N GLY A 211 -8.74 -16.68 1.94
CA GLY A 211 -9.46 -17.31 0.82
C GLY A 211 -9.20 -16.66 -0.55
N ILE A 212 -8.15 -15.85 -0.66
CA ILE A 212 -7.77 -15.21 -1.92
C ILE A 212 -7.16 -16.24 -2.87
N GLN A 213 -7.56 -16.19 -4.14
CA GLN A 213 -7.16 -17.10 -5.20
C GLN A 213 -6.74 -16.32 -6.43
N PHE A 214 -5.49 -16.46 -6.85
CA PHE A 214 -4.96 -15.84 -8.05
C PHE A 214 -4.72 -16.89 -9.13
N ARG A 215 -5.08 -16.56 -10.37
CA ARG A 215 -4.70 -17.34 -11.56
C ARG A 215 -3.76 -16.55 -12.44
N PHE A 216 -2.72 -17.21 -12.92
CA PHE A 216 -1.72 -16.62 -13.80
C PHE A 216 -1.57 -17.49 -15.04
N ASP A 217 -1.88 -16.92 -16.20
CA ASP A 217 -1.79 -17.61 -17.48
C ASP A 217 -0.39 -17.45 -18.05
N ILE A 218 0.34 -18.56 -18.15
CA ILE A 218 1.72 -18.61 -18.66
C ILE A 218 1.72 -18.32 -20.15
N GLN A 219 2.50 -17.32 -20.58
CA GLN A 219 2.58 -16.89 -21.97
C GLN A 219 3.83 -17.48 -22.66
N GLU A 220 5.00 -17.22 -22.10
CA GLU A 220 6.28 -17.75 -22.58
C GLU A 220 6.89 -18.68 -21.55
N TRP A 221 7.50 -19.78 -22.00
CA TRP A 221 8.14 -20.77 -21.15
C TRP A 221 9.51 -21.14 -21.70
N HIS A 222 10.55 -20.92 -20.89
CA HIS A 222 11.92 -21.30 -21.19
C HIS A 222 12.39 -22.27 -20.11
N GLU A 223 12.46 -23.56 -20.46
CA GLU A 223 12.76 -24.63 -19.50
C GLU A 223 14.10 -24.36 -18.78
N GLY A 224 14.04 -24.31 -17.45
CA GLY A 224 15.20 -24.02 -16.61
C GLY A 224 15.53 -22.53 -16.46
N GLU A 225 15.07 -21.67 -17.36
CA GLU A 225 15.43 -20.24 -17.40
C GLU A 225 14.32 -19.33 -16.86
N GLY A 226 13.05 -19.69 -17.00
CA GLY A 226 11.98 -18.80 -16.56
C GLY A 226 10.68 -18.93 -17.34
N PHE A 227 9.71 -18.09 -16.97
CA PHE A 227 8.46 -17.94 -17.69
C PHE A 227 7.87 -16.55 -17.48
N THR A 228 7.04 -16.11 -18.42
CA THR A 228 6.22 -14.90 -18.31
C THR A 228 4.76 -15.29 -18.09
N TYR A 229 4.00 -14.43 -17.40
CA TYR A 229 2.60 -14.68 -17.10
C TYR A 229 1.77 -13.41 -17.20
N ARG A 230 0.48 -13.60 -17.52
CA ARG A 230 -0.56 -12.59 -17.37
C ARG A 230 -1.41 -12.94 -16.17
N VAL A 231 -1.78 -11.94 -15.37
CA VAL A 231 -2.70 -12.17 -14.25
C VAL A 231 -4.12 -12.25 -14.79
N ASN A 232 -4.85 -13.27 -14.37
CA ASN A 232 -6.24 -13.47 -14.72
C ASN A 232 -7.07 -13.53 -13.44
N LEU A 233 -7.88 -12.49 -13.23
CA LEU A 233 -8.70 -12.32 -12.05
C LEU A 233 -10.16 -12.47 -12.45
N ASP A 234 -10.77 -13.57 -12.02
CA ASP A 234 -12.22 -13.72 -12.07
C ASP A 234 -12.85 -12.96 -10.88
N GLY A 235 -14.11 -12.52 -10.99
CA GLY A 235 -14.83 -11.78 -9.94
C GLY A 235 -14.99 -12.50 -8.58
N HIS A 236 -14.52 -13.75 -8.45
CA HIS A 236 -14.49 -14.54 -7.22
C HIS A 236 -13.08 -14.75 -6.65
N SER A 237 -12.05 -14.19 -7.29
CA SER A 237 -10.63 -14.37 -6.94
C SER A 237 -10.28 -13.76 -5.58
N ILE A 238 -10.97 -12.68 -5.21
CA ILE A 238 -10.74 -11.95 -3.96
C ILE A 238 -12.09 -11.87 -3.23
N PRO A 239 -12.29 -12.56 -2.10
CA PRO A 239 -13.52 -12.45 -1.36
C PRO A 239 -13.75 -11.00 -0.88
N PRO A 240 -15.01 -10.54 -0.78
CA PRO A 240 -15.30 -9.19 -0.30
C PRO A 240 -14.68 -8.93 1.08
N ASN A 241 -14.21 -7.70 1.32
CA ASN A 241 -13.62 -7.25 2.59
C ASN A 241 -12.30 -7.95 3.00
N THR A 242 -11.61 -8.63 2.08
CA THR A 242 -10.31 -9.28 2.39
C THR A 242 -9.13 -8.34 2.24
N LEU A 243 -9.18 -7.48 1.24
CA LEU A 243 -8.29 -6.35 0.97
C LEU A 243 -9.10 -5.05 0.98
N ASP A 244 -8.44 -3.95 1.28
CA ASP A 244 -9.01 -2.61 1.11
C ASP A 244 -9.34 -2.39 -0.37
N GLU A 245 -10.49 -1.79 -0.67
CA GLU A 245 -10.98 -1.54 -2.03
C GLU A 245 -9.95 -0.77 -2.86
N HIS A 246 -9.19 0.13 -2.24
CA HIS A 246 -8.20 0.97 -2.90
C HIS A 246 -6.90 0.25 -3.30
N VAL A 247 -6.66 -0.94 -2.74
CA VAL A 247 -5.46 -1.76 -3.03
C VAL A 247 -5.83 -3.17 -3.47
N MET A 248 -7.10 -3.38 -3.83
CA MET A 248 -7.59 -4.63 -4.37
C MET A 248 -6.92 -4.88 -5.73
N VAL A 249 -6.20 -6.00 -5.86
CA VAL A 249 -5.62 -6.44 -7.14
C VAL A 249 -6.76 -6.75 -8.11
N GLY A 250 -6.73 -6.22 -9.33
CA GLY A 250 -7.86 -6.26 -10.28
C GLY A 250 -8.94 -5.23 -9.99
N GLY A 251 -8.72 -4.34 -9.04
CA GLY A 251 -9.66 -3.29 -8.65
C GLY A 251 -9.59 -2.06 -9.57
N ALA A 252 -10.44 -1.08 -9.29
CA ALA A 252 -10.49 0.17 -10.04
C ALA A 252 -9.16 0.96 -9.96
N PHE A 253 -8.50 0.93 -8.80
CA PHE A 253 -7.35 1.79 -8.48
C PHE A 253 -5.99 1.16 -8.67
N PHE A 254 -5.91 -0.15 -8.46
CA PHE A 254 -4.66 -0.90 -8.51
C PHE A 254 -4.90 -2.25 -9.18
N ASP A 255 -3.98 -2.66 -10.03
CA ASP A 255 -4.05 -3.97 -10.69
C ASP A 255 -2.66 -4.48 -11.04
N VAL A 256 -2.44 -5.79 -10.92
CA VAL A 256 -1.20 -6.43 -11.38
C VAL A 256 -1.53 -7.11 -12.69
N VAL A 257 -0.89 -6.69 -13.77
CA VAL A 257 -1.28 -7.04 -15.14
C VAL A 257 -0.50 -8.25 -15.64
N SER A 258 0.80 -8.26 -15.38
CA SER A 258 1.70 -9.31 -15.85
C SER A 258 2.95 -9.40 -14.98
N GLY A 259 3.72 -10.46 -15.18
CA GLY A 259 5.03 -10.59 -14.57
C GLY A 259 5.86 -11.69 -15.20
N SER A 260 7.03 -11.93 -14.64
CA SER A 260 7.94 -12.98 -15.10
C SER A 260 8.88 -13.44 -13.99
N TYR A 261 9.23 -14.72 -14.04
CA TYR A 261 10.38 -15.27 -13.34
C TYR A 261 11.52 -15.50 -14.33
N ARG A 262 12.74 -15.13 -13.95
CA ARG A 262 13.97 -15.44 -14.70
C ARG A 262 15.04 -15.98 -13.77
N ILE A 263 15.78 -16.97 -14.24
CA ILE A 263 16.88 -17.63 -13.55
C ILE A 263 18.09 -17.59 -14.45
N LYS A 264 19.19 -17.02 -13.95
CA LYS A 264 20.47 -16.99 -14.66
C LYS A 264 21.53 -17.70 -13.83
N ALA A 265 22.14 -18.75 -14.37
CA ALA A 265 23.31 -19.35 -13.72
C ALA A 265 24.46 -18.33 -13.61
N LEU A 266 25.01 -18.17 -12.41
CA LEU A 266 26.22 -17.41 -12.14
C LEU A 266 27.44 -18.34 -12.03
N SER A 267 27.23 -19.55 -11.53
CA SER A 267 28.22 -20.63 -11.45
C SER A 267 27.50 -21.99 -11.34
N PRO A 268 28.21 -23.14 -11.37
CA PRO A 268 27.58 -24.45 -11.18
C PRO A 268 26.78 -24.61 -9.87
N ALA A 269 27.09 -23.81 -8.83
CA ALA A 269 26.44 -23.86 -7.52
C ALA A 269 25.67 -22.58 -7.17
N LYS A 270 25.59 -21.59 -8.06
CA LYS A 270 25.00 -20.28 -7.76
C LYS A 270 24.17 -19.77 -8.94
N SER A 271 22.99 -19.22 -8.65
CA SER A 271 22.07 -18.67 -9.65
C SER A 271 21.54 -17.31 -9.20
N LEU A 272 21.22 -16.45 -10.15
CA LEU A 272 20.49 -15.20 -9.93
C LEU A 272 19.02 -15.44 -10.27
N LEU A 273 18.13 -15.25 -9.30
CA LEU A 273 16.68 -15.33 -9.48
C LEU A 273 16.11 -13.91 -9.57
N THR A 274 15.25 -13.68 -10.55
CA THR A 274 14.64 -12.37 -10.82
C THR A 274 13.13 -12.54 -10.92
N LEU A 275 12.39 -11.70 -10.20
CA LEU A 275 10.94 -11.56 -10.30
C LEU A 275 10.62 -10.15 -10.79
N THR A 276 9.84 -10.07 -11.85
CA THR A 276 9.35 -8.81 -12.42
C THR A 276 7.84 -8.82 -12.41
N SER A 277 7.21 -7.72 -12.02
CA SER A 277 5.76 -7.52 -12.12
C SER A 277 5.45 -6.14 -12.69
N THR A 278 4.52 -6.09 -13.62
CA THR A 278 3.95 -4.87 -14.17
C THR A 278 2.57 -4.64 -13.57
N TYR A 279 2.35 -3.46 -13.00
CA TYR A 279 1.08 -3.08 -12.38
C TYR A 279 0.53 -1.79 -13.01
N ARG A 280 -0.77 -1.57 -12.83
CA ARG A 280 -1.52 -0.35 -13.16
C ARG A 280 -1.94 0.36 -11.87
N VAL A 281 -1.80 1.68 -11.86
CA VAL A 281 -2.41 2.58 -10.87
C VAL A 281 -3.30 3.57 -11.61
N THR A 282 -4.51 3.76 -11.11
CA THR A 282 -5.50 4.68 -11.70
C THR A 282 -6.11 5.54 -10.60
N THR A 283 -5.41 6.63 -10.27
CA THR A 283 -5.78 7.59 -9.22
C THR A 283 -5.57 9.01 -9.71
N THR A 284 -6.07 9.99 -8.97
CA THR A 284 -5.88 11.41 -9.26
C THR A 284 -4.46 11.91 -8.96
N PHE A 285 -3.62 11.11 -8.29
CA PHE A 285 -2.25 11.46 -7.89
C PHE A 285 -1.28 10.28 -8.05
N ASN A 286 -1.28 9.65 -9.23
CA ASN A 286 -0.49 8.44 -9.52
C ASN A 286 0.96 8.49 -9.06
N PHE A 287 1.65 9.64 -9.13
CA PHE A 287 3.05 9.75 -8.71
C PHE A 287 3.29 9.26 -7.27
N TYR A 288 2.39 9.58 -6.34
CA TYR A 288 2.53 9.22 -4.93
C TYR A 288 2.13 7.76 -4.70
N CYS A 289 1.07 7.31 -5.37
CA CYS A 289 0.64 5.91 -5.33
C CYS A 289 1.69 4.97 -5.94
N ILE A 290 2.36 5.38 -7.03
CA ILE A 290 3.44 4.62 -7.68
C ILE A 290 4.61 4.43 -6.71
N TRP A 291 5.02 5.47 -5.98
CA TRP A 291 6.11 5.34 -5.01
C TRP A 291 5.82 4.28 -3.94
N TRP A 292 4.60 4.27 -3.40
CA TRP A 292 4.17 3.25 -2.45
C TRP A 292 4.01 1.87 -3.11
N ALA A 293 3.42 1.81 -4.30
CA ALA A 293 3.24 0.56 -5.02
C ALA A 293 4.58 -0.10 -5.39
N ASP A 294 5.56 0.67 -5.86
CA ASP A 294 6.92 0.19 -6.13
C ASP A 294 7.53 -0.45 -4.87
N PHE A 295 7.45 0.25 -3.73
CA PHE A 295 7.97 -0.24 -2.45
C PHE A 295 7.26 -1.51 -1.96
N LEU A 296 5.92 -1.53 -1.97
CA LEU A 296 5.13 -2.67 -1.50
C LEU A 296 5.28 -3.89 -2.43
N MET A 297 5.39 -3.68 -3.74
CA MET A 297 5.62 -4.75 -4.71
C MET A 297 7.03 -5.33 -4.60
N ASP A 298 8.04 -4.50 -4.34
CA ASP A 298 9.41 -4.95 -4.13
C ASP A 298 9.53 -5.77 -2.84
N ASP A 299 8.99 -5.29 -1.72
CA ASP A 299 8.94 -6.01 -0.44
C ASP A 299 8.14 -7.33 -0.55
N LEU A 300 7.08 -7.35 -1.36
CA LEU A 300 6.35 -8.56 -1.71
C LEU A 300 7.19 -9.54 -2.54
N HIS A 301 7.90 -9.05 -3.55
CA HIS A 301 8.78 -9.88 -4.36
C HIS A 301 9.90 -10.49 -3.52
N GLU A 302 10.55 -9.69 -2.66
CA GLU A 302 11.61 -10.17 -1.77
C GLU A 302 11.12 -11.34 -0.92
N MET A 303 9.96 -11.19 -0.27
CA MET A 303 9.34 -12.26 0.53
C MET A 303 9.16 -13.56 -0.27
N ILE A 304 8.66 -13.47 -1.50
CA ILE A 304 8.45 -14.64 -2.37
C ILE A 304 9.79 -15.26 -2.78
N LEU A 305 10.76 -14.43 -3.18
CA LEU A 305 12.08 -14.87 -3.63
C LEU A 305 12.87 -15.55 -2.49
N GLU A 306 12.74 -15.05 -1.27
CA GLU A 306 13.37 -15.63 -0.08
C GLU A 306 12.85 -17.03 0.25
N ILE A 307 11.54 -17.27 0.10
CA ILE A 307 10.97 -18.62 0.27
C ILE A 307 11.62 -19.58 -0.73
N ILE A 308 11.74 -19.17 -2.00
CA ILE A 308 12.35 -19.97 -3.07
C ILE A 308 13.84 -20.20 -2.79
N LYS A 309 14.55 -19.16 -2.34
CA LYS A 309 15.97 -19.24 -1.93
C LYS A 309 16.17 -20.26 -0.82
N ALA A 310 15.44 -20.11 0.28
CA ALA A 310 15.60 -20.94 1.46
C ALA A 310 15.34 -22.42 1.16
N ARG A 311 14.36 -22.73 0.30
CA ARG A 311 14.09 -24.09 -0.17
C ARG A 311 15.20 -24.62 -1.08
N SER A 312 15.63 -23.80 -2.04
CA SER A 312 16.64 -24.19 -3.02
C SER A 312 18.01 -24.45 -2.38
N GLU A 313 18.40 -23.67 -1.37
CA GLU A 313 19.68 -23.80 -0.66
C GLU A 313 19.70 -24.97 0.34
N LYS A 314 18.54 -25.39 0.84
CA LYS A 314 18.40 -26.58 1.70
C LYS A 314 18.28 -27.87 0.91
N ALA A 315 17.88 -27.80 -0.36
CA ALA A 315 17.75 -28.97 -1.20
C ALA A 315 19.12 -29.63 -1.40
N PRO A 316 19.23 -30.96 -1.25
CA PRO A 316 20.49 -31.65 -1.51
C PRO A 316 20.93 -31.32 -2.94
N HIS A 317 22.17 -30.86 -3.09
CA HIS A 317 22.73 -30.58 -4.41
C HIS A 317 22.50 -31.79 -5.30
N LEU A 318 21.75 -31.61 -6.40
CA LEU A 318 21.57 -32.61 -7.45
C LEU A 318 22.91 -32.80 -8.17
N SER A 319 23.91 -33.32 -7.46
CA SER A 319 25.16 -33.80 -8.01
C SER A 319 24.85 -35.10 -8.75
N SER A 320 24.74 -35.01 -10.08
CA SER A 320 25.22 -35.99 -11.08
C SER A 320 25.26 -37.50 -10.72
N ARG A 321 24.34 -38.04 -9.92
CA ARG A 321 24.31 -39.46 -9.52
C ARG A 321 23.37 -40.34 -10.35
N ARG A 322 22.94 -39.88 -11.54
CA ARG A 322 22.14 -40.70 -12.48
C ARG A 322 22.73 -40.77 -13.89
N LEU A 323 24.03 -41.04 -14.01
CA LEU A 323 24.67 -41.44 -15.27
C LEU A 323 25.55 -42.71 -15.17
N CYS A 324 25.67 -43.35 -13.99
CA CYS A 324 26.47 -44.58 -13.83
C CYS A 324 25.64 -45.85 -13.52
N ALA A 325 24.33 -45.83 -13.69
CA ALA A 325 23.48 -47.02 -13.56
C ALA A 325 22.80 -47.37 -14.90
N ALA A 326 23.59 -47.37 -15.97
CA ALA A 326 23.28 -47.95 -17.27
C ALA A 326 24.61 -48.18 -17.99
N GLY A 327 25.39 -49.14 -17.48
CA GLY A 327 26.63 -49.64 -18.05
C GLY A 327 26.75 -51.11 -17.67
#